data_AF-A0A6M0SZX4-F1
#
_entry.id   AF-A0A6M0SZX4-F1
#
_cell.length_a   1.000
_cell.length_b   1.000
_cell.length_c   1.000
_cell.angle_alpha   90.00
_cell.angle_beta   90.00
_cell.angle_gamma   90.00
#
_symmetry.space_group_name_H-M   'P 1'
#
loop_
_entity.id
_entity.type
_entity.pdbx_description
1 polymer ?
#
loop_
_entity_poly.entity_id
_entity_poly.type
_entity_poly.pdbx_seq_one_letter_code
_entity_poly.pdbx_strand_id
1 'polypeptide(L)'
;MINKFEKLNDGNNHYFKIVKDLDQDLKPYISELMYDEMPDLGTYQSTLGVPHPQTGDYLIYKDGGINFFSNTRDFENVFFSRTVDLKSLLEKKLIQEVSYKIFDLDMKLSKKIEAIYMDIADLEVGLDIANCNKDYVNINKFKNDVQDLQKELGDLKKEYNIRISKSLMEESYNCL
;
A
#
# COMPACT_ATOMS: atom_id res chain seq x y z
N MET A 1 -31.99 1.10 16.26
CA MET A 1 -31.02 1.01 15.14
C MET A 1 -29.69 0.64 15.76
N ILE A 2 -29.11 -0.49 15.41
CA ILE A 2 -27.75 -0.85 15.84
C ILE A 2 -26.79 0.11 15.15
N ASN A 3 -25.95 0.79 15.91
CA ASN A 3 -24.99 1.74 15.36
C ASN A 3 -23.99 0.98 14.48
N LYS A 4 -23.70 1.43 13.24
CA LYS A 4 -22.76 0.74 12.34
C LYS A 4 -21.41 0.49 13.02
N PHE A 5 -21.01 1.37 13.94
CA PHE A 5 -19.77 1.27 14.71
C PHE A 5 -19.81 0.19 15.81
N GLU A 6 -20.98 -0.12 16.39
CA GLU A 6 -21.10 -1.25 17.31
C GLU A 6 -20.88 -2.58 16.60
N LYS A 7 -21.20 -2.65 15.30
CA LYS A 7 -20.94 -3.84 14.47
C LYS A 7 -19.46 -4.04 14.13
N LEU A 8 -18.63 -3.01 14.25
CA LEU A 8 -17.20 -3.12 13.97
C LEU A 8 -16.42 -3.70 15.16
N ASN A 9 -17.01 -3.69 16.36
CA ASN A 9 -16.43 -4.29 17.56
C ASN A 9 -16.93 -5.73 17.73
N ASP A 10 -16.70 -6.55 16.70
CA ASP A 10 -17.17 -7.93 16.62
C ASP A 10 -16.03 -8.98 16.78
N GLY A 11 -14.81 -8.53 17.09
CA GLY A 11 -13.62 -9.39 17.18
C GLY A 11 -12.92 -9.68 15.84
N ASN A 12 -13.49 -9.24 14.71
CA ASN A 12 -12.94 -9.47 13.38
C ASN A 12 -12.14 -8.28 12.87
N ASN A 13 -11.30 -8.54 11.85
CA ASN A 13 -10.63 -7.49 11.11
C ASN A 13 -11.60 -6.88 10.08
N HIS A 14 -11.69 -5.56 10.07
CA HIS A 14 -12.35 -4.78 9.04
C HIS A 14 -11.32 -4.06 8.20
N TYR A 15 -11.44 -4.16 6.88
CA TYR A 15 -10.46 -3.65 5.93
C TYR A 15 -11.04 -2.44 5.21
N PHE A 16 -10.33 -1.32 5.22
CA PHE A 16 -10.75 -0.09 4.59
C PHE A 16 -9.68 0.39 3.62
N LYS A 17 -10.04 0.56 2.35
CA LYS A 17 -9.16 1.21 1.37
C LYS A 17 -9.26 2.72 1.52
N ILE A 18 -8.12 3.40 1.57
CA ILE A 18 -8.05 4.87 1.52
C ILE A 18 -8.26 5.29 0.07
N VAL A 19 -9.39 5.93 -0.20
CA VAL A 19 -9.79 6.34 -1.56
C VAL A 19 -9.51 7.81 -1.83
N LYS A 20 -9.26 8.59 -0.77
CA LYS A 20 -8.83 9.99 -0.80
C LYS A 20 -7.93 10.27 0.39
N ASP A 21 -7.13 11.33 0.29
CA ASP A 21 -6.22 11.73 1.35
C ASP A 21 -6.97 11.97 2.66
N LEU A 22 -6.42 11.44 3.74
CA LEU A 22 -7.01 11.56 5.07
C LEU A 22 -6.90 13.01 5.52
N ASP A 23 -8.02 13.59 5.95
CA ASP A 23 -8.05 14.96 6.48
C ASP A 23 -7.75 15.01 7.98
N GLN A 24 -6.99 14.03 8.47
CA GLN A 24 -6.61 13.87 9.87
C GLN A 24 -5.08 13.87 9.98
N ASP A 25 -4.55 14.77 10.80
CA ASP A 25 -3.11 14.80 11.12
C ASP A 25 -2.82 13.75 12.20
N LEU A 26 -2.42 12.56 11.77
CA LEU A 26 -2.18 11.40 12.62
C LEU A 26 -0.86 11.46 13.40
N LYS A 27 0.07 12.33 12.99
CA LYS A 27 1.42 12.47 13.57
C LYS A 27 2.13 11.13 13.77
N PRO A 28 2.52 10.46 12.67
CA PRO A 28 3.25 9.21 12.75
C PRO A 28 4.67 9.42 13.26
N TYR A 29 5.19 8.42 13.95
CA TYR A 29 6.57 8.38 14.43
C TYR A 29 7.08 6.94 14.47
N ILE A 30 8.39 6.80 14.48
CA ILE A 30 9.09 5.55 14.82
C ILE A 30 9.82 5.73 16.14
N SER A 31 10.00 4.64 16.88
CA SER A 31 10.80 4.62 18.10
C SER A 31 12.17 4.06 17.77
N GLU A 32 13.21 4.88 17.86
CA GLU A 32 14.60 4.48 17.58
C GLU A 32 15.40 4.39 18.87
N LEU A 33 16.36 3.47 18.91
CA LEU A 33 17.27 3.33 20.05
C LEU A 33 18.15 4.58 20.15
N MET A 34 18.36 5.08 21.37
CA MET A 34 19.30 6.18 21.58
C MET A 34 20.76 5.71 21.47
N TYR A 35 21.03 4.44 21.81
CA TYR A 35 22.36 3.85 21.84
C TYR A 35 22.31 2.44 21.25
N ASP A 36 22.99 2.23 20.11
CA ASP A 36 23.03 0.93 19.44
C ASP A 36 23.64 -0.18 20.32
N GLU A 37 24.66 0.17 21.11
CA GLU A 37 25.39 -0.78 21.98
C GLU A 37 24.63 -1.10 23.28
N MET A 38 23.64 -0.28 23.65
CA MET A 38 22.91 -0.40 24.92
C MET A 38 21.41 -0.09 24.70
N PRO A 39 20.68 -0.99 24.01
CA PRO A 39 19.28 -0.77 23.63
C PRO A 39 18.34 -0.51 24.82
N ASP A 40 18.70 -1.01 26.00
CA ASP A 40 17.90 -0.88 27.22
C ASP A 40 17.97 0.51 27.87
N LEU A 41 18.89 1.38 27.44
CA LEU A 41 19.06 2.72 28.03
C LEU A 41 18.05 3.76 27.54
N GLY A 42 17.26 3.44 26.51
CA GLY A 42 16.11 4.24 26.11
C GLY A 42 15.97 4.40 24.60
N THR A 43 14.80 4.90 24.22
CA THR A 43 14.45 5.22 22.84
C THR A 43 14.04 6.69 22.71
N TYR A 44 14.14 7.22 21.49
CA TYR A 44 13.59 8.51 21.13
C TYR A 44 12.57 8.38 19.99
N GLN A 45 11.67 9.36 19.89
CA GLN A 45 10.69 9.42 18.80
C GLN A 45 11.27 10.19 17.63
N SER A 46 11.34 9.55 16.47
CA SER A 46 11.74 10.18 15.21
C SER A 46 10.53 10.32 14.30
N THR A 47 10.43 11.46 13.63
CA THR A 47 9.48 11.70 12.53
C THR A 47 10.19 11.74 11.17
N LEU A 48 11.51 11.56 11.14
CA LEU A 48 12.30 11.64 9.92
C LEU A 48 12.10 10.37 9.10
N GLY A 49 11.73 10.52 7.82
CA GLY A 49 11.53 9.39 6.92
C GLY A 49 10.31 8.52 7.23
N VAL A 50 9.48 8.91 8.21
CA VAL A 50 8.31 8.13 8.62
C VAL A 50 7.19 8.27 7.58
N PRO A 51 6.68 7.16 7.03
CA PRO A 51 5.63 7.22 6.02
C PRO A 51 4.30 7.67 6.61
N HIS A 52 3.55 8.43 5.80
CA HIS A 52 2.17 8.80 6.09
C HIS A 52 1.22 7.94 5.25
N PRO A 53 0.08 7.48 5.81
CA PRO A 53 -0.97 6.86 5.03
C PRO A 53 -1.54 7.82 3.99
N GLN A 54 -1.75 7.36 2.77
CA GLN A 54 -2.33 8.16 1.68
C GLN A 54 -3.31 7.34 0.84
N THR A 55 -3.91 7.98 -0.15
CA THR A 55 -4.73 7.32 -1.16
C THR A 55 -4.05 6.07 -1.73
N GLY A 56 -4.79 4.95 -1.75
CA GLY A 56 -4.34 3.64 -2.21
C GLY A 56 -3.91 2.68 -1.09
N ASP A 57 -3.55 3.19 0.09
CA ASP A 57 -3.19 2.37 1.24
C ASP A 57 -4.44 1.79 1.93
N TYR A 58 -4.21 0.90 2.87
CA TYR A 58 -5.24 0.24 3.65
C TYR A 58 -5.16 0.62 5.13
N LEU A 59 -6.32 0.80 5.72
CA LEU A 59 -6.55 0.88 7.15
C LEU A 59 -7.23 -0.42 7.59
N ILE A 60 -6.64 -1.12 8.55
CA ILE A 60 -7.21 -2.33 9.16
C ILE A 60 -7.65 -1.99 10.57
N TYR A 61 -8.94 -2.16 10.84
CA TYR A 61 -9.56 -1.93 12.14
C TYR A 61 -9.86 -3.26 12.82
N LYS A 62 -9.59 -3.35 14.13
CA LYS A 62 -10.03 -4.45 14.99
C LYS A 62 -10.21 -3.95 16.41
N ASP A 63 -11.45 -3.97 16.92
CA ASP A 63 -11.80 -3.67 18.32
C ASP A 63 -11.16 -2.37 18.86
N GLY A 64 -11.17 -1.30 18.07
CA GLY A 64 -10.58 0.00 18.42
C GLY A 64 -9.09 0.15 18.05
N GLY A 65 -8.40 -0.95 17.76
CA GLY A 65 -7.05 -0.95 17.20
C GLY A 65 -7.05 -0.64 15.71
N ILE A 66 -6.08 0.14 15.26
CA ILE A 66 -5.93 0.53 13.85
C ILE A 66 -4.48 0.33 13.41
N ASN A 67 -4.32 -0.35 12.28
CA ASN A 67 -3.04 -0.52 11.60
C ASN A 67 -3.15 -0.05 10.15
N PHE A 68 -2.04 0.43 9.59
CA PHE A 68 -1.96 0.79 8.18
C PHE A 68 -1.09 -0.20 7.40
N PHE A 69 -1.48 -0.46 6.16
CA PHE A 69 -0.79 -1.38 5.26
C PHE A 69 -0.68 -0.78 3.86
N SER A 70 0.46 -0.97 3.23
CA SER A 70 0.74 -0.53 1.85
C SER A 70 1.68 -1.52 1.17
N ASN A 71 1.68 -1.52 -0.16
CA ASN A 71 2.70 -2.25 -0.93
C ASN A 71 3.98 -1.42 -1.09
N THR A 72 3.86 -0.10 -1.18
CA THR A 72 4.98 0.79 -1.52
C THR A 72 5.60 1.47 -0.31
N ARG A 73 5.01 1.29 0.88
CA ARG A 73 5.46 1.91 2.13
C ARG A 73 5.47 0.90 3.24
N ASP A 74 6.54 0.98 4.02
CA ASP A 74 6.72 0.15 5.19
C ASP A 74 6.13 0.84 6.42
N PHE A 75 5.02 0.31 6.92
CA PHE A 75 4.42 0.75 8.18
C PHE A 75 4.86 -0.11 9.37
N GLU A 76 5.83 -1.03 9.17
CA GLU A 76 6.41 -1.79 10.26
C GLU A 76 7.03 -0.83 11.28
N ASN A 77 6.68 -1.00 12.56
CA ASN A 77 7.12 -0.16 13.67
C ASN A 77 6.72 1.33 13.57
N VAL A 78 5.78 1.70 12.70
CA VAL A 78 5.21 3.05 12.65
C VAL A 78 4.05 3.15 13.65
N PHE A 79 4.15 4.13 14.54
CA PHE A 79 3.15 4.44 15.55
C PHE A 79 2.50 5.78 15.25
N PHE A 80 1.26 5.98 15.72
CA PHE A 80 0.51 7.21 15.53
C PHE A 80 0.18 7.82 16.88
N SER A 81 0.59 9.07 17.09
CA SER A 81 0.33 9.76 18.36
C SER A 81 -1.11 10.29 18.48
N ARG A 82 -1.87 10.29 17.39
CA ARG A 82 -3.29 10.62 17.38
C ARG A 82 -4.14 9.43 16.92
N THR A 83 -5.30 9.29 17.55
CA THR A 83 -6.31 8.29 17.20
C THR A 83 -7.03 8.66 15.93
N VAL A 84 -7.30 7.68 15.07
CA VAL A 84 -8.09 7.88 13.86
C VAL A 84 -9.58 7.95 14.21
N ASP A 85 -10.27 8.99 13.74
CA ASP A 85 -11.73 9.05 13.78
C ASP A 85 -12.31 8.35 12.56
N LEU A 86 -12.50 7.03 12.69
CA LEU A 86 -13.03 6.16 11.62
C LEU A 86 -14.41 6.60 11.14
N LYS A 87 -15.24 7.14 12.04
CA LYS A 87 -16.59 7.59 11.71
C LYS A 87 -16.53 8.78 10.75
N SER A 88 -15.71 9.78 11.07
CA SER A 88 -15.52 10.93 10.20
C SER A 88 -14.98 10.53 8.82
N LEU A 89 -14.02 9.62 8.77
CA LEU A 89 -13.45 9.15 7.48
C LEU A 89 -14.49 8.46 6.60
N LEU A 90 -15.37 7.63 7.17
CA LEU A 90 -16.47 6.98 6.46
C LEU A 90 -17.53 7.97 5.99
N GLU A 91 -17.97 8.88 6.86
CA GLU A 91 -18.99 9.89 6.53
C GLU A 91 -18.51 10.83 5.40
N LYS A 92 -17.22 11.18 5.40
CA LYS A 92 -16.59 11.99 4.35
C LYS A 92 -16.19 11.20 3.09
N LYS A 93 -16.38 9.87 3.10
CA LYS A 93 -16.00 8.97 2.00
C LYS A 93 -14.50 9.08 1.64
N LEU A 94 -13.65 9.23 2.65
CA LEU A 94 -12.19 9.20 2.50
C LEU A 94 -11.65 7.77 2.52
N ILE A 95 -12.39 6.87 3.17
CA ILE A 95 -12.13 5.44 3.18
C ILE A 95 -13.37 4.66 2.74
N GLN A 96 -13.14 3.45 2.24
CA GLN A 96 -14.18 2.52 1.81
C GLN A 96 -13.91 1.15 2.42
N GLU A 97 -14.91 0.59 3.12
CA GLU A 97 -14.86 -0.78 3.62
C GLU A 97 -14.85 -1.76 2.45
N VAL A 98 -13.98 -2.76 2.50
CA VAL A 98 -13.87 -3.83 1.51
C VAL A 98 -13.75 -5.18 2.20
N SER A 99 -14.06 -6.25 1.47
CA SER A 99 -13.81 -7.59 1.98
C SER A 99 -12.31 -7.92 2.04
N TYR A 100 -11.93 -8.84 2.93
CA TYR A 100 -10.57 -9.42 2.97
C TYR A 100 -10.13 -9.96 1.60
N LYS A 101 -11.07 -10.54 0.84
CA LYS A 101 -10.78 -11.09 -0.49
C LYS A 101 -10.33 -10.01 -1.48
N ILE A 102 -10.93 -8.81 -1.42
CA ILE A 102 -10.51 -7.68 -2.25
C ILE A 102 -9.16 -7.15 -1.78
N PHE A 103 -8.98 -6.97 -0.47
CA PHE A 103 -7.69 -6.57 0.12
C PHE A 103 -6.55 -7.51 -0.29
N ASP A 104 -6.68 -8.82 -0.05
CA ASP A 104 -5.65 -9.82 -0.36
C ASP A 104 -5.33 -9.87 -1.86
N LEU A 105 -6.35 -9.76 -2.72
CA LEU A 105 -6.16 -9.74 -4.17
C LEU A 105 -5.45 -8.45 -4.63
N ASP A 106 -5.84 -7.30 -4.09
CA ASP A 106 -5.21 -6.01 -4.36
C ASP A 106 -3.71 -6.06 -4.01
N MET A 107 -3.38 -6.51 -2.78
CA MET A 107 -1.99 -6.63 -2.34
C MET A 107 -1.17 -7.56 -3.24
N LYS A 108 -1.71 -8.72 -3.61
CA LYS A 108 -1.01 -9.67 -4.49
C LYS A 108 -0.76 -9.11 -5.89
N LEU A 109 -1.75 -8.46 -6.48
CA LEU A 109 -1.62 -7.90 -7.83
C LEU A 109 -0.68 -6.68 -7.84
N SER A 110 -0.83 -5.77 -6.88
CA SER A 110 0.03 -4.61 -6.75
C SER A 110 1.49 -4.99 -6.52
N LYS A 111 1.78 -5.98 -5.67
CA LYS A 111 3.15 -6.48 -5.45
C LYS A 111 3.77 -7.07 -6.72
N LYS A 112 2.99 -7.79 -7.53
CA LYS A 112 3.48 -8.30 -8.83
C LYS A 112 3.75 -7.17 -9.82
N ILE A 113 2.87 -6.17 -9.87
CA ILE A 113 3.03 -4.99 -10.72
C ILE A 113 4.32 -4.24 -10.34
N GLU A 114 4.56 -4.05 -9.04
CA GLU A 114 5.77 -3.40 -8.52
C GLU A 114 7.04 -4.19 -8.87
N ALA A 115 7.03 -5.52 -8.69
CA ALA A 115 8.17 -6.37 -9.07
C ALA A 115 8.52 -6.22 -10.56
N ILE A 116 7.52 -6.23 -11.45
CA ILE A 116 7.76 -6.06 -12.90
C ILE A 116 8.32 -4.67 -13.21
N TYR A 117 7.88 -3.62 -12.52
CA TYR A 117 8.47 -2.29 -12.70
C TYR A 117 9.95 -2.25 -12.31
N MET A 118 10.32 -2.90 -11.20
CA MET A 118 11.72 -3.01 -10.78
C MET A 118 12.54 -3.81 -11.78
N ASP A 119 12.02 -4.94 -12.27
CA ASP A 119 12.70 -5.76 -13.29
C ASP A 119 12.91 -4.98 -14.60
N ILE A 120 11.92 -4.20 -15.04
CA ILE A 120 12.06 -3.33 -16.22
C ILE A 120 13.16 -2.29 -15.99
N ALA A 121 13.18 -1.62 -14.84
CA ALA A 121 14.19 -0.60 -14.54
C ALA A 121 15.61 -1.20 -14.52
N ASP A 122 15.78 -2.38 -13.93
CA ASP A 122 17.07 -3.08 -13.90
C ASP A 122 17.54 -3.48 -15.31
N LEU A 123 16.62 -3.95 -16.17
CA LEU A 123 16.93 -4.27 -17.56
C LEU A 123 17.27 -3.02 -18.39
N GLU A 124 16.61 -1.89 -18.14
CA GLU A 124 16.91 -0.61 -18.80
C GLU A 124 18.33 -0.14 -18.46
N VAL A 125 18.74 -0.25 -17.19
CA VAL A 125 20.13 0.01 -16.78
C VAL A 125 21.12 -0.95 -17.47
N GLY A 126 20.78 -2.24 -17.54
CA GLY A 126 21.58 -3.24 -18.25
C GLY A 126 21.73 -2.92 -19.74
N LEU A 127 20.66 -2.42 -20.38
CA LEU A 127 20.66 -2.01 -21.77
C LEU A 127 21.54 -0.78 -22.02
N ASP A 128 21.53 0.20 -21.13
CA ASP A 128 22.43 1.37 -21.22
C ASP A 128 23.91 0.95 -21.13
N ILE A 129 24.26 0.05 -20.21
CA ILE A 129 25.61 -0.49 -20.08
C ILE A 129 26.02 -1.25 -21.35
N ALA A 130 25.13 -2.11 -21.88
CA ALA A 130 25.40 -2.88 -23.09
C ALA A 130 25.57 -1.98 -24.33
N ASN A 131 24.79 -0.90 -24.42
CA ASN A 131 24.93 0.13 -25.46
C ASN A 131 26.29 0.82 -25.40
N CYS A 132 26.77 1.20 -24.21
CA CYS A 132 28.12 1.77 -24.03
C CYS A 132 29.21 0.80 -24.51
N ASN A 133 29.05 -0.49 -24.22
CA ASN A 133 30.01 -1.53 -24.59
C ASN A 133 29.86 -2.05 -26.03
N LYS A 134 28.83 -1.59 -26.78
CA LYS A 134 28.47 -2.09 -28.12
C LYS A 134 28.24 -3.60 -28.16
N ASP A 135 27.70 -4.16 -27.09
CA ASP A 135 27.39 -5.59 -26.99
C ASP A 135 26.01 -5.89 -27.62
N TYR A 136 25.99 -6.05 -28.95
CA TYR A 136 24.76 -6.21 -29.72
C TYR A 136 23.94 -7.46 -29.36
N VAL A 137 24.57 -8.52 -28.83
CA VAL A 137 23.85 -9.73 -28.40
C VAL A 137 23.04 -9.42 -27.14
N ASN A 138 23.66 -8.80 -26.15
CA ASN A 138 22.97 -8.43 -24.91
C ASN A 138 21.94 -7.32 -25.13
N ILE A 139 22.19 -6.34 -26.01
CA ILE A 139 21.21 -5.29 -26.35
C ILE A 139 19.90 -5.90 -26.89
N ASN A 140 19.99 -6.84 -27.84
CA ASN A 140 18.79 -7.44 -28.42
C ASN A 140 18.02 -8.30 -27.41
N LYS A 141 18.74 -9.02 -26.54
CA LYS A 141 18.14 -9.77 -25.45
C LYS A 141 17.37 -8.86 -24.50
N PHE A 142 18.02 -7.81 -23.97
CA PHE A 142 17.38 -6.88 -23.04
C PHE A 142 16.16 -6.18 -23.66
N LYS A 143 16.21 -5.80 -24.94
CA LYS A 143 15.05 -5.22 -25.63
C LYS A 143 13.85 -6.17 -25.67
N ASN A 144 14.08 -7.45 -25.96
CA ASN A 144 13.01 -8.44 -25.99
C ASN A 144 12.45 -8.68 -24.58
N ASP A 145 13.31 -8.84 -23.58
CA ASP A 145 12.91 -9.06 -22.19
C ASP A 145 12.06 -7.88 -21.67
N VAL A 146 12.46 -6.63 -21.96
CA VAL A 146 11.68 -5.43 -21.63
C VAL A 146 10.31 -5.43 -22.33
N GLN A 147 10.25 -5.79 -23.61
CA GLN A 147 8.96 -5.85 -24.34
C GLN A 147 8.01 -6.91 -23.77
N ASP A 148 8.53 -8.07 -23.40
CA ASP A 148 7.75 -9.15 -22.80
C ASP A 148 7.20 -8.74 -21.42
N LEU A 149 8.03 -8.12 -20.56
CA LEU A 149 7.59 -7.59 -19.27
C LEU A 149 6.60 -6.44 -19.40
N GLN A 150 6.76 -5.55 -20.39
CA GLN A 150 5.79 -4.48 -20.66
C GLN A 150 4.42 -5.04 -21.06
N LYS A 151 4.41 -6.15 -21.80
CA LYS A 151 3.17 -6.86 -22.16
C LYS A 151 2.52 -7.49 -20.93
N GLU A 152 3.29 -8.21 -20.12
CA GLU A 152 2.79 -8.81 -18.87
C GLU A 152 2.22 -7.74 -17.92
N LEU A 153 2.94 -6.63 -17.74
CA LEU A 153 2.48 -5.49 -16.96
C LEU A 153 1.15 -4.93 -17.49
N GLY A 154 1.00 -4.86 -18.82
CA GLY A 154 -0.23 -4.43 -19.47
C GLY A 154 -1.42 -5.35 -19.14
N ASP A 155 -1.20 -6.67 -19.13
CA ASP A 155 -2.25 -7.64 -18.84
C ASP A 155 -2.60 -7.68 -17.34
N LEU A 156 -1.61 -7.57 -16.45
CA LEU A 156 -1.86 -7.44 -15.00
C LEU A 156 -2.62 -6.16 -14.65
N LYS A 157 -2.30 -5.02 -15.29
CA LYS A 157 -3.06 -3.77 -15.11
C LYS A 157 -4.51 -3.90 -15.55
N LYS A 158 -4.78 -4.66 -16.63
CA LYS A 158 -6.16 -4.95 -17.05
C LYS A 158 -6.87 -5.82 -16.01
N GLU A 159 -6.22 -6.88 -15.53
CA GLU A 159 -6.77 -7.74 -14.49
C GLU A 159 -7.11 -6.94 -13.22
N TYR A 160 -6.17 -6.10 -12.77
CA TYR A 160 -6.35 -5.19 -11.64
C TYR A 160 -7.58 -4.30 -11.83
N ASN A 161 -7.68 -3.63 -12.97
CA ASN A 161 -8.81 -2.74 -13.25
C ASN A 161 -10.15 -3.48 -13.28
N ILE A 162 -10.18 -4.70 -13.80
CA ILE A 162 -11.41 -5.52 -13.87
C ILE A 162 -11.81 -6.03 -12.48
N ARG A 163 -10.85 -6.47 -11.66
CA ARG A 163 -11.14 -7.21 -10.43
C ARG A 163 -11.12 -6.36 -9.16
N ILE A 164 -10.41 -5.24 -9.16
CA ILE A 164 -10.28 -4.37 -7.99
C ILE A 164 -11.02 -3.06 -8.24
N SER A 165 -10.63 -2.30 -9.26
CA SER A 165 -11.19 -0.96 -9.50
C SER A 165 -12.69 -0.99 -9.75
N LYS A 166 -13.21 -1.97 -10.50
CA LYS A 166 -14.66 -2.14 -10.70
C LYS A 166 -15.38 -2.57 -9.42
N SER A 167 -14.84 -3.53 -8.67
CA SER A 167 -15.43 -3.99 -7.41
C SER A 167 -15.53 -2.86 -6.38
N LEU A 168 -14.53 -1.98 -6.33
CA LEU A 168 -14.57 -0.77 -5.49
C LEU A 168 -15.70 0.18 -5.94
N MET A 169 -15.93 0.35 -7.24
CA MET A 169 -17.06 1.15 -7.72
C MET A 169 -18.41 0.50 -7.36
N GLU A 170 -18.58 -0.80 -7.58
CA GLU A 170 -19.84 -1.52 -7.34
C GLU A 170 -20.20 -1.58 -5.84
N GLU A 171 -19.23 -1.83 -4.96
CA GLU A 171 -19.45 -1.82 -3.51
C GLU A 171 -19.76 -0.41 -2.97
N SER A 172 -19.33 0.65 -3.67
CA SER A 172 -19.66 2.03 -3.29
C SER A 172 -21.13 2.40 -3.50
N TYR A 173 -21.82 1.73 -4.45
CA TYR A 173 -23.25 1.95 -4.72
C TYR A 173 -24.17 1.22 -3.74
N ASN A 174 -23.69 0.16 -3.08
CA ASN A 174 -24.45 -0.61 -2.09
C ASN A 174 -24.39 -0.03 -0.67
N CYS A 175 -23.68 1.09 -0.47
CA CYS A 175 -23.54 1.78 0.81
C CYS A 175 -24.43 3.04 0.95
N LEU A 176 -25.41 3.24 0.04
CA LEU A 176 -26.47 4.25 0.11
C LEU A 176 -27.80 3.62 0.53
#